data_AF-E1ZAC4-F1
#
_entry.id   AF-E1ZAC4-F1
#
_cell.length_a   1.000
_cell.length_b   1.000
_cell.length_c   1.000
_cell.angle_alpha   90.00
_cell.angle_beta   90.00
_cell.angle_gamma   90.00
#
_symmetry.space_group_name_H-M   'P 1'
#
loop_
_entity.id
_entity.type
_entity.pdbx_description
1 polymer ?
#
loop_
_entity_poly.entity_id
_entity_poly.type
_entity_poly.pdbx_seq_one_letter_code
_entity_poly.pdbx_strand_id
1 'polypeptide(L)'
;MVKAQCATARAGWAIRGPSRRAAPPAAAATLPARRAARLAPRCAAAAEAAAPAPPAAAVPAGPATAGVQPYPDPFPGLQPGDDLPDEYGHPGPNPPKHRRAGVVLHPTSLPGKFGMGEIGAEAFRFVDWLADTGMQLWQLLPLVPPENTYWSPYSGLDGLCGNTLLLPVEELVQMGLLEGGELPAPQPVELHADFAAVAEWKLPLLDRAAQRLLHGEAFGGLRDEMRAFRADNAWVEASALFSVLTEQPGLVGEAWWDWPADVRDRDPDALAKVRGENADRIDSFIALQFLFDRFWKELKAYANSRGVGLVGDMPIYVGGQSADVWAHRDLFELLPDGKPALVSGVPPDAFSETGQLWGSPLYDWKAHAAEDFAWWRQRISRSMQLYDETRIDHFRAFAGYWAVAADAETAMVGTWKKGPGAALFESLEAALGSVPILAEDLGVITPDVVALRQAIGAPGMVVLQFAWGGGPTNTHLMHNIYENCFVYPGTHDNQTAVGWWKHGAQPEEKALIRRYTGMTDDDVAYCFIRESLRSCAHTAVITMQDIMRLDDTARMNTPGRAEGNWSWRVGGSDIWRQLHDEQGALKGMIAMYDRAPPGGVRGPPATGRSGSASFS
;
A
#
# COMPACT_ATOMS: atom_id res chain seq x y z
N MET A 1 49.09 2.14 -6.76
CA MET A 1 48.90 3.03 -7.93
C MET A 1 48.87 2.19 -9.20
N VAL A 2 47.67 1.81 -9.67
CA VAL A 2 47.33 1.63 -11.10
C VAL A 2 45.80 1.77 -11.14
N LYS A 3 45.30 2.77 -11.88
CA LYS A 3 43.88 2.96 -12.22
C LYS A 3 43.62 2.18 -13.50
N ALA A 4 42.54 1.39 -13.56
CA ALA A 4 42.02 0.82 -14.79
C ALA A 4 40.57 1.29 -14.96
N GLN A 5 40.32 2.02 -16.05
CA GLN A 5 39.03 2.54 -16.48
C GLN A 5 38.25 1.42 -17.18
N CYS A 6 37.00 1.23 -16.75
CA CYS A 6 36.01 0.43 -17.45
C CYS A 6 35.21 1.35 -18.39
N ALA A 7 35.13 0.99 -19.66
CA ALA A 7 34.40 1.72 -20.68
C ALA A 7 32.98 1.15 -20.81
N THR A 8 31.98 1.96 -20.47
CA THR A 8 30.56 1.70 -20.76
C THR A 8 30.21 2.24 -22.15
N ALA A 9 29.72 1.37 -23.02
CA ALA A 9 29.16 1.74 -24.32
C ALA A 9 27.79 2.42 -24.13
N ARG A 10 27.69 3.69 -24.54
CA ARG A 10 26.44 4.43 -24.72
C ARG A 10 25.99 4.28 -26.18
N ALA A 11 24.80 3.75 -26.42
CA ALA A 11 24.13 3.87 -27.71
C ALA A 11 23.10 5.02 -27.61
N GLY A 12 23.34 6.09 -28.37
CA GLY A 12 22.51 7.28 -28.39
C GLY A 12 21.37 7.20 -29.42
N TRP A 13 20.26 7.86 -29.11
CA TRP A 13 19.26 8.29 -30.08
C TRP A 13 19.13 9.81 -29.99
N ALA A 14 19.47 10.48 -31.10
CA ALA A 14 19.48 11.93 -31.24
C ALA A 14 18.10 12.44 -31.68
N ILE A 15 17.47 13.30 -30.86
CA ILE A 15 16.23 13.99 -31.20
C ILE A 15 16.58 15.31 -31.91
N ARG A 16 16.18 15.44 -33.17
CA ARG A 16 16.20 16.70 -33.93
C ARG A 16 15.03 17.58 -33.48
N GLY A 17 15.32 18.78 -32.98
CA GLY A 17 14.30 19.75 -32.58
C GLY A 17 13.55 20.37 -33.77
N PRO A 18 12.26 20.77 -33.61
CA PRO A 18 11.56 21.52 -34.63
C PRO A 18 11.75 23.03 -34.46
N SER A 19 11.81 23.69 -35.60
CA SER A 19 12.05 25.11 -35.81
C SER A 19 10.84 25.98 -35.50
N ARG A 20 11.12 27.19 -35.02
CA ARG A 20 10.16 28.29 -34.80
C ARG A 20 9.48 28.68 -36.11
N ARG A 21 8.14 28.77 -36.13
CA ARG A 21 7.39 29.64 -37.05
C ARG A 21 6.17 30.30 -36.40
N ALA A 22 6.27 31.63 -36.38
CA ALA A 22 5.30 32.73 -36.42
C ALA A 22 3.78 32.48 -36.31
N ALA A 23 3.14 33.26 -35.43
CA ALA A 23 1.72 33.63 -35.41
C ALA A 23 1.38 34.66 -36.52
N PRO A 24 0.10 34.77 -36.93
CA PRO A 24 -0.64 36.05 -36.80
C PRO A 24 -2.19 35.84 -36.61
N PRO A 25 -3.06 36.87 -36.66
CA PRO A 25 -3.42 37.73 -35.53
C PRO A 25 -4.93 37.74 -35.20
N ALA A 26 -5.27 38.45 -34.12
CA ALA A 26 -6.59 38.67 -33.56
C ALA A 26 -7.59 39.38 -34.50
N ALA A 27 -8.88 39.01 -34.37
CA ALA A 27 -10.01 39.79 -34.86
C ALA A 27 -11.08 39.91 -33.77
N ALA A 28 -11.36 41.15 -33.38
CA ALA A 28 -12.44 41.54 -32.50
C ALA A 28 -13.80 41.46 -33.23
N ALA A 29 -14.85 41.02 -32.53
CA ALA A 29 -16.22 41.27 -32.95
C ALA A 29 -17.13 41.46 -31.74
N THR A 30 -17.74 42.63 -31.74
CA THR A 30 -18.72 43.23 -30.82
C THR A 30 -20.03 42.45 -30.66
N LEU A 31 -20.60 42.56 -29.46
CA LEU A 31 -22.00 42.25 -29.08
C LEU A 31 -23.05 42.93 -30.00
N PRO A 32 -24.29 42.42 -29.98
CA PRO A 32 -25.34 43.26 -29.41
C PRO A 32 -26.29 42.52 -28.45
N ALA A 33 -26.69 43.27 -27.44
CA ALA A 33 -27.70 42.95 -26.45
C ALA A 33 -29.10 42.70 -27.04
N ARG A 34 -29.90 41.85 -26.37
CA ARG A 34 -31.37 42.00 -26.33
C ARG A 34 -32.01 41.31 -25.12
N ARG A 35 -32.43 42.18 -24.20
CA ARG A 35 -33.70 42.21 -23.45
C ARG A 35 -34.15 41.00 -22.62
N ALA A 36 -34.13 41.25 -21.31
CA ALA A 36 -34.97 40.64 -20.30
C ALA A 36 -36.47 40.73 -20.65
N ALA A 37 -37.19 39.62 -20.46
CA ALA A 37 -38.64 39.59 -20.32
C ALA A 37 -38.99 38.99 -18.97
N ARG A 38 -39.83 39.73 -18.25
CA ARG A 38 -40.25 39.53 -16.86
C ARG A 38 -41.22 38.35 -16.73
N LEU A 39 -41.03 37.57 -15.67
CA LEU A 39 -42.06 36.73 -15.07
C LEU A 39 -43.13 37.60 -14.39
N ALA A 40 -44.40 37.23 -14.57
CA ALA A 40 -45.49 37.61 -13.67
C ALA A 40 -46.47 36.41 -13.53
N PRO A 41 -47.06 36.21 -12.34
CA PRO A 41 -47.72 34.96 -11.94
C PRO A 41 -49.21 34.99 -12.23
N ARG A 42 -49.83 33.82 -12.45
CA ARG A 42 -51.28 33.63 -12.29
C ARG A 42 -51.60 32.29 -11.65
N CYS A 43 -51.91 32.36 -10.36
CA CYS A 43 -52.87 31.46 -9.71
C CYS A 43 -54.28 31.77 -10.25
N ALA A 44 -55.03 30.74 -10.65
CA ALA A 44 -56.48 30.68 -10.47
C ALA A 44 -56.94 29.24 -10.61
N ALA A 45 -57.57 28.75 -9.55
CA ALA A 45 -58.28 27.48 -9.50
C ALA A 45 -59.57 27.55 -10.34
N ALA A 46 -59.91 26.46 -11.02
CA ALA A 46 -61.27 26.16 -11.43
C ALA A 46 -61.44 24.64 -11.38
N ALA A 47 -62.36 24.20 -10.52
CA ALA A 47 -62.81 22.82 -10.41
C ALA A 47 -63.82 22.54 -11.53
N GLU A 48 -63.65 21.42 -12.23
CA GLU A 48 -64.70 20.84 -13.07
C GLU A 48 -64.59 19.31 -13.09
N ALA A 49 -65.75 18.69 -13.19
CA ALA A 49 -66.07 17.35 -12.73
C ALA A 49 -65.51 16.19 -13.59
N ALA A 50 -65.37 15.05 -12.91
CA ALA A 50 -64.75 13.81 -13.37
C ALA A 50 -65.46 13.11 -14.54
N ALA A 51 -64.66 12.57 -15.47
CA ALA A 51 -65.03 11.50 -16.39
C ALA A 51 -64.27 10.20 -15.98
N PRO A 52 -64.89 9.01 -16.08
CA PRO A 52 -64.30 7.77 -15.57
C PRO A 52 -63.11 7.32 -16.42
N ALA A 53 -62.02 6.97 -15.74
CA ALA A 53 -60.80 6.43 -16.35
C ALA A 53 -61.02 5.02 -16.93
N PRO A 54 -60.36 4.67 -18.05
CA PRO A 54 -60.39 3.31 -18.61
C PRO A 54 -59.66 2.32 -17.68
N PRO A 55 -59.95 1.01 -17.76
CA PRO A 55 -59.37 0.02 -16.86
C PRO A 55 -57.85 -0.03 -17.00
N ALA A 56 -57.16 0.00 -15.86
CA ALA A 56 -55.70 -0.04 -15.78
C ALA A 56 -55.15 -1.29 -16.47
N ALA A 57 -54.23 -1.09 -17.40
CA ALA A 57 -53.39 -2.14 -17.93
C ALA A 57 -52.60 -2.78 -16.78
N ALA A 58 -52.52 -4.12 -16.78
CA ALA A 58 -51.76 -4.88 -15.81
C ALA A 58 -50.30 -4.39 -15.78
N VAL A 59 -49.87 -3.90 -14.63
CA VAL A 59 -48.47 -3.55 -14.36
C VAL A 59 -47.68 -4.85 -14.39
N PRO A 60 -46.59 -4.98 -15.18
CA PRO A 60 -45.73 -6.15 -15.10
C PRO A 60 -45.18 -6.24 -13.68
N ALA A 61 -45.25 -7.43 -13.07
CA ALA A 61 -44.64 -7.68 -11.77
C ALA A 61 -43.18 -7.21 -11.79
N GLY A 62 -42.87 -6.23 -10.95
CA GLY A 62 -41.49 -5.78 -10.73
C GLY A 62 -40.60 -6.92 -10.25
N PRO A 63 -39.27 -6.78 -10.36
CA PRO A 63 -38.35 -7.81 -9.91
C PRO A 63 -38.60 -8.13 -8.44
N ALA A 64 -38.53 -9.42 -8.11
CA ALA A 64 -38.77 -9.97 -6.79
C ALA A 64 -38.18 -9.07 -5.71
N THR A 65 -39.02 -8.62 -4.78
CA THR A 65 -38.61 -7.93 -3.56
C THR A 65 -37.50 -8.73 -2.91
N ALA A 66 -36.30 -8.15 -2.85
CA ALA A 66 -35.27 -8.61 -1.94
C ALA A 66 -35.92 -8.79 -0.56
N GLY A 67 -35.87 -10.01 -0.03
CA GLY A 67 -36.51 -10.34 1.23
C GLY A 67 -36.07 -9.34 2.30
N VAL A 68 -37.04 -8.66 2.92
CA VAL A 68 -36.77 -7.89 4.13
C VAL A 68 -36.15 -8.89 5.11
N GLN A 69 -34.90 -8.63 5.52
CA GLN A 69 -34.25 -9.40 6.58
C GLN A 69 -35.23 -9.44 7.76
N PRO A 70 -35.60 -10.63 8.26
CA PRO A 70 -36.60 -10.72 9.32
C PRO A 70 -36.12 -9.91 10.51
N TYR A 71 -37.01 -9.07 11.05
CA TYR A 71 -36.76 -8.35 12.30
C TYR A 71 -36.43 -9.41 13.36
N PRO A 72 -35.20 -9.43 13.93
CA PRO A 72 -34.88 -10.38 14.98
C PRO A 72 -35.73 -10.02 16.19
N ASP A 73 -36.72 -10.85 16.51
CA ASP A 73 -37.56 -10.67 17.69
C ASP A 73 -36.69 -10.87 18.94
N PRO A 74 -36.39 -9.80 19.71
CA PRO A 74 -35.55 -9.92 20.88
C PRO A 74 -36.28 -10.60 22.05
N PHE A 75 -37.60 -10.82 21.94
CA PHE A 75 -38.43 -11.44 22.98
C PHE A 75 -39.27 -12.59 22.41
N PRO A 76 -38.61 -13.66 21.91
CA PRO A 76 -39.30 -14.76 21.28
C PRO A 76 -40.30 -15.40 22.24
N GLY A 77 -41.58 -15.42 21.83
CA GLY A 77 -42.67 -16.02 22.60
C GLY A 77 -43.60 -15.01 23.28
N LEU A 78 -43.24 -13.72 23.33
CA LEU A 78 -44.17 -12.66 23.70
C LEU A 78 -45.07 -12.30 22.51
N GLN A 79 -46.33 -11.99 22.80
CA GLN A 79 -47.29 -11.48 21.83
C GLN A 79 -47.39 -9.95 21.91
N PRO A 80 -47.82 -9.28 20.83
CA PRO A 80 -48.13 -7.86 20.87
C PRO A 80 -49.13 -7.54 22.00
N GLY A 81 -48.69 -6.75 22.99
CA GLY A 81 -49.49 -6.36 24.16
C GLY A 81 -49.11 -7.07 25.46
N ASP A 82 -48.22 -8.06 25.43
CA ASP A 82 -47.66 -8.67 26.63
C ASP A 82 -46.71 -7.70 27.35
N ASP A 83 -46.61 -7.87 28.68
CA ASP A 83 -45.65 -7.16 29.49
C ASP A 83 -44.22 -7.59 29.11
N LEU A 84 -43.36 -6.61 28.83
CA LEU A 84 -41.94 -6.85 28.57
C LEU A 84 -41.18 -7.10 29.87
N PRO A 85 -40.02 -7.79 29.83
CA PRO A 85 -39.19 -7.98 31.02
C PRO A 85 -38.81 -6.63 31.65
N ASP A 86 -38.66 -6.61 32.98
CA ASP A 86 -38.28 -5.40 33.75
C ASP A 86 -37.03 -4.70 33.19
N GLU A 87 -36.14 -5.46 32.55
CA GLU A 87 -34.90 -4.97 31.97
C GLU A 87 -35.06 -4.21 30.64
N TYR A 88 -36.24 -4.24 29.99
CA TYR A 88 -36.49 -3.58 28.71
C TYR A 88 -36.25 -2.06 28.75
N GLY A 89 -36.53 -1.43 29.90
CA GLY A 89 -36.34 0.00 30.11
C GLY A 89 -34.88 0.42 30.31
N HIS A 90 -33.94 -0.52 30.35
CA HIS A 90 -32.53 -0.18 30.52
C HIS A 90 -31.91 0.20 29.16
N PRO A 91 -31.40 1.44 29.00
CA PRO A 91 -30.66 1.79 27.80
C PRO A 91 -29.42 0.89 27.70
N GLY A 92 -29.41 0.01 26.70
CA GLY A 92 -28.22 -0.75 26.35
C GLY A 92 -27.09 0.18 25.90
N PRO A 93 -25.82 -0.21 26.05
CA PRO A 93 -24.73 0.55 25.46
C PRO A 93 -24.93 0.62 23.95
N ASN A 94 -24.63 1.78 23.35
CA ASN A 94 -24.55 1.86 21.89
C ASN A 94 -23.55 0.80 21.41
N PRO A 95 -23.87 0.01 20.39
CA PRO A 95 -22.93 -0.97 19.87
C PRO A 95 -21.64 -0.24 19.44
N PRO A 96 -20.46 -0.77 19.82
CA PRO A 96 -19.19 -0.14 19.48
C PRO A 96 -19.06 -0.08 17.95
N LYS A 97 -18.71 1.10 17.43
CA LYS A 97 -18.53 1.31 15.98
C LYS A 97 -17.20 0.77 15.44
N HIS A 98 -16.39 0.13 16.29
CA HIS A 98 -15.07 -0.42 15.97
C HIS A 98 -14.16 0.54 15.19
N ARG A 99 -14.22 1.83 15.54
CA ARG A 99 -13.49 2.88 14.83
C ARG A 99 -12.05 2.93 15.33
N ARG A 100 -11.14 3.17 14.40
CA ARG A 100 -9.70 3.20 14.66
C ARG A 100 -8.99 4.25 13.84
N ALA A 101 -7.76 4.55 14.23
CA ALA A 101 -6.87 5.46 13.54
C ALA A 101 -5.46 4.87 13.44
N GLY A 102 -4.68 5.32 12.45
CA GLY A 102 -3.30 4.90 12.25
C GLY A 102 -2.45 5.88 11.46
N VAL A 103 -1.20 5.49 11.23
CA VAL A 103 -0.23 6.26 10.45
C VAL A 103 0.33 5.45 9.29
N VAL A 104 0.49 6.08 8.13
CA VAL A 104 1.34 5.55 7.05
C VAL A 104 2.77 6.07 7.24
N LEU A 105 3.72 5.16 7.41
CA LEU A 105 5.16 5.46 7.47
C LEU A 105 5.96 4.23 7.03
N HIS A 106 6.79 4.33 6.00
CA HIS A 106 7.63 3.18 5.60
C HIS A 106 8.84 3.05 6.54
N PRO A 107 9.33 1.83 6.87
CA PRO A 107 10.47 1.67 7.77
C PRO A 107 11.75 2.35 7.28
N THR A 108 11.94 2.53 5.97
CA THR A 108 13.08 3.29 5.42
C THR A 108 13.07 4.76 5.86
N SER A 109 11.89 5.31 6.16
CA SER A 109 11.67 6.68 6.62
C SER A 109 11.91 6.87 8.12
N LEU A 110 12.09 5.79 8.88
CA LEU A 110 12.41 5.89 10.31
C LEU A 110 13.76 6.60 10.52
N PRO A 111 13.98 7.16 11.72
CA PRO A 111 15.30 7.61 12.12
C PRO A 111 16.31 6.45 12.07
N GLY A 112 17.59 6.80 11.98
CA GLY A 112 18.66 5.81 11.96
C GLY A 112 20.02 6.44 11.77
N LYS A 113 21.06 5.85 12.37
CA LYS A 113 22.44 6.33 12.32
C LYS A 113 23.14 5.99 11.00
N PHE A 114 22.59 5.10 10.19
CA PHE A 114 23.29 4.48 9.06
C PHE A 114 22.65 4.83 7.70
N GLY A 115 22.17 6.06 7.55
CA GLY A 115 21.68 6.61 6.27
C GLY A 115 20.22 6.29 5.94
N MET A 116 19.66 5.21 6.50
CA MET A 116 18.28 4.77 6.29
C MET A 116 17.67 4.26 7.60
N GLY A 117 16.33 4.24 7.71
CA GLY A 117 15.63 3.52 8.77
C GLY A 117 15.71 1.99 8.62
N GLU A 118 15.63 1.28 9.74
CA GLU A 118 15.79 -0.18 9.86
C GLU A 118 14.69 -0.75 10.76
N ILE A 119 14.45 -2.07 10.73
CA ILE A 119 13.53 -2.76 11.64
C ILE A 119 14.18 -3.04 13.01
N GLY A 120 14.83 -2.01 13.56
CA GLY A 120 15.53 -2.03 14.85
C GLY A 120 14.88 -1.11 15.88
N ALA A 121 15.63 -0.66 16.88
CA ALA A 121 15.13 0.12 18.02
C ALA A 121 14.17 1.29 17.68
N GLU A 122 14.37 1.99 16.56
CA GLU A 122 13.49 3.10 16.15
C GLU A 122 12.10 2.64 15.69
N ALA A 123 11.97 1.43 15.12
CA ALA A 123 10.68 0.86 14.79
C ALA A 123 9.86 0.55 16.05
N PHE A 124 10.49 0.02 17.10
CA PHE A 124 9.84 -0.21 18.40
C PHE A 124 9.43 1.11 19.07
N ARG A 125 10.27 2.15 18.98
CA ARG A 125 9.92 3.50 19.47
C ARG A 125 8.74 4.11 18.72
N PHE A 126 8.64 3.87 17.42
CA PHE A 126 7.49 4.33 16.64
C PHE A 126 6.20 3.62 17.06
N VAL A 127 6.24 2.30 17.30
CA VAL A 127 5.11 1.56 17.88
C VAL A 127 4.68 2.13 19.22
N ASP A 128 5.64 2.45 20.11
CA ASP A 128 5.35 3.10 21.38
C ASP A 128 4.65 4.45 21.19
N TRP A 129 5.18 5.28 20.29
CA TRP A 129 4.63 6.59 19.98
C TRP A 129 3.18 6.49 19.46
N LEU A 130 2.90 5.52 18.57
CA LEU A 130 1.54 5.23 18.09
C LEU A 130 0.61 4.82 19.23
N ALA A 131 1.02 3.84 20.04
CA ALA A 131 0.22 3.35 21.15
C ALA A 131 -0.12 4.48 22.15
N ASP A 132 0.83 5.39 22.41
CA ASP A 132 0.66 6.51 23.34
C ASP A 132 -0.33 7.59 22.84
N THR A 133 -0.52 7.70 21.51
CA THR A 133 -1.59 8.52 20.90
C THR A 133 -2.97 7.84 20.97
N GLY A 134 -3.03 6.52 21.15
CA GLY A 134 -4.25 5.72 20.98
C GLY A 134 -4.51 5.28 19.54
N MET A 135 -3.56 5.50 18.62
CA MET A 135 -3.60 4.89 17.29
C MET A 135 -3.38 3.39 17.39
N GLN A 136 -4.05 2.65 16.51
CA GLN A 136 -4.15 1.19 16.55
C GLN A 136 -3.61 0.55 15.28
N LEU A 137 -3.07 1.34 14.34
CA LEU A 137 -2.56 0.84 13.06
C LEU A 137 -1.27 1.55 12.63
N TRP A 138 -0.35 0.75 12.10
CA TRP A 138 0.80 1.20 11.32
C TRP A 138 0.67 0.64 9.90
N GLN A 139 0.40 1.51 8.93
CA GLN A 139 0.36 1.16 7.53
C GLN A 139 1.73 1.36 6.86
N LEU A 140 2.11 0.37 6.07
CA LEU A 140 3.40 0.23 5.41
C LEU A 140 3.21 0.35 3.89
N LEU A 141 4.34 0.52 3.20
CA LEU A 141 4.47 0.21 1.77
C LEU A 141 5.02 -1.22 1.62
N PRO A 142 5.09 -1.79 0.40
CA PRO A 142 5.61 -3.15 0.23
C PRO A 142 7.01 -3.31 0.83
N LEU A 143 7.25 -4.41 1.53
CA LEU A 143 8.55 -4.72 2.15
C LEU A 143 9.48 -5.56 1.26
N VAL A 144 9.09 -5.74 -0.01
CA VAL A 144 9.86 -6.53 -0.96
C VAL A 144 11.20 -5.87 -1.31
N PRO A 145 12.24 -6.64 -1.69
CA PRO A 145 13.48 -6.07 -2.18
C PRO A 145 13.20 -5.25 -3.44
N PRO A 146 13.42 -3.92 -3.43
CA PRO A 146 13.19 -3.12 -4.61
C PRO A 146 14.27 -3.40 -5.67
N GLU A 147 13.94 -3.18 -6.94
CA GLU A 147 14.97 -3.07 -7.97
C GLU A 147 15.89 -1.86 -7.71
N ASN A 148 17.16 -1.97 -8.11
CA ASN A 148 18.23 -1.08 -7.65
C ASN A 148 18.41 0.18 -8.52
N THR A 149 17.61 0.37 -9.58
CA THR A 149 17.64 1.57 -10.43
C THR A 149 16.89 2.72 -9.76
N TYR A 150 15.64 2.49 -9.35
CA TYR A 150 14.76 3.52 -8.80
C TYR A 150 14.31 3.23 -7.36
N TRP A 151 14.68 2.08 -6.80
CA TRP A 151 14.43 1.72 -5.40
C TRP A 151 12.94 1.72 -5.01
N SER A 152 12.06 1.50 -5.99
CA SER A 152 10.62 1.49 -5.78
C SER A 152 10.16 0.23 -5.05
N PRO A 153 9.45 0.33 -3.91
CA PRO A 153 8.80 -0.80 -3.27
C PRO A 153 7.79 -1.53 -4.16
N TYR A 154 7.26 -0.85 -5.19
CA TYR A 154 6.29 -1.40 -6.14
C TYR A 154 6.94 -2.08 -7.35
N SER A 155 8.27 -1.99 -7.46
CA SER A 155 9.07 -2.66 -8.49
C SER A 155 9.99 -3.70 -7.83
N GLY A 156 9.40 -4.58 -7.03
CA GLY A 156 10.12 -5.61 -6.30
C GLY A 156 10.72 -6.69 -7.22
N LEU A 157 11.90 -7.18 -6.86
CA LEU A 157 12.57 -8.31 -7.53
C LEU A 157 11.95 -9.67 -7.16
N ASP A 158 11.11 -9.70 -6.12
CA ASP A 158 10.42 -10.89 -5.62
C ASP A 158 9.19 -10.48 -4.80
N GLY A 159 8.06 -11.15 -4.99
CA GLY A 159 6.79 -10.86 -4.34
C GLY A 159 6.62 -11.41 -2.91
N LEU A 160 7.58 -12.21 -2.42
CA LEU A 160 7.51 -12.98 -1.17
C LEU A 160 8.66 -12.67 -0.19
N CYS A 161 9.82 -12.27 -0.72
CA CYS A 161 11.01 -11.90 0.03
C CYS A 161 10.83 -10.59 0.81
N GLY A 162 11.62 -10.44 1.87
CA GLY A 162 11.82 -9.17 2.56
C GLY A 162 13.07 -8.43 2.09
N ASN A 163 13.00 -7.10 2.10
CA ASN A 163 14.10 -6.21 1.81
C ASN A 163 15.18 -6.31 2.91
N THR A 164 16.31 -6.94 2.59
CA THR A 164 17.41 -7.17 3.53
C THR A 164 18.10 -5.88 3.95
N LEU A 165 17.95 -4.77 3.21
CA LEU A 165 18.44 -3.46 3.66
C LEU A 165 17.74 -2.96 4.92
N LEU A 166 16.57 -3.50 5.27
CA LEU A 166 15.90 -3.16 6.53
C LEU A 166 16.52 -3.85 7.75
N LEU A 167 17.37 -4.87 7.56
CA LEU A 167 17.95 -5.63 8.68
C LEU A 167 18.70 -4.72 9.66
N PRO A 168 18.48 -4.86 10.97
CA PRO A 168 18.97 -3.90 11.96
C PRO A 168 20.40 -4.26 12.39
N VAL A 169 21.39 -3.45 11.96
CA VAL A 169 22.81 -3.85 12.05
C VAL A 169 23.36 -3.82 13.48
N GLU A 170 22.82 -2.96 14.36
CA GLU A 170 23.23 -2.92 15.76
C GLU A 170 22.77 -4.18 16.52
N GLU A 171 21.60 -4.70 16.17
CA GLU A 171 21.02 -5.92 16.73
C GLU A 171 21.77 -7.16 16.21
N LEU A 172 22.22 -7.16 14.96
CA LEU A 172 23.15 -8.19 14.46
C LEU A 172 24.49 -8.19 15.22
N VAL A 173 24.97 -7.03 15.68
CA VAL A 173 26.14 -6.96 16.59
C VAL A 173 25.79 -7.53 17.96
N GLN A 174 24.62 -7.23 18.51
CA GLN A 174 24.18 -7.78 19.81
C GLN A 174 24.03 -9.30 19.76
N MET A 175 23.63 -9.86 18.62
CA MET A 175 23.57 -11.31 18.38
C MET A 175 24.97 -11.94 18.21
N GLY A 176 26.04 -11.15 18.08
CA GLY A 176 27.38 -11.63 17.79
C GLY A 176 27.60 -12.07 16.33
N LEU A 177 26.63 -11.83 15.45
CA LEU A 177 26.78 -12.07 14.00
C LEU A 177 27.65 -11.01 13.33
N LEU A 178 27.75 -9.83 13.93
CA LEU A 178 28.65 -8.76 13.56
C LEU A 178 29.46 -8.27 14.76
N GLU A 179 30.58 -7.62 14.51
CA GLU A 179 31.38 -6.94 15.52
C GLU A 179 31.18 -5.43 15.41
N GLY A 180 31.18 -4.72 16.55
CA GLY A 180 30.97 -3.27 16.56
C GLY A 180 31.99 -2.46 15.74
N GLY A 181 33.21 -2.98 15.57
CA GLY A 181 34.25 -2.38 14.73
C GLY A 181 34.02 -2.51 13.22
N GLU A 182 33.03 -3.30 12.79
CA GLU A 182 32.70 -3.49 11.37
C GLU A 182 31.64 -2.52 10.85
N LEU A 183 30.89 -1.88 11.75
CA LEU A 183 29.87 -0.91 11.39
C LEU A 183 30.54 0.39 10.90
N PRO A 184 29.96 1.07 9.88
CA PRO A 184 30.44 2.39 9.51
C PRO A 184 30.24 3.38 10.66
N ALA A 185 31.01 4.47 10.65
CA ALA A 185 30.75 5.58 11.56
C ALA A 185 29.31 6.09 11.36
N PRO A 186 28.61 6.51 12.44
CA PRO A 186 27.30 7.15 12.33
C PRO A 186 27.33 8.28 11.32
N GLN A 187 26.36 8.27 10.42
CA GLN A 187 26.18 9.28 9.38
C GLN A 187 25.40 10.49 9.93
N PRO A 188 25.56 11.69 9.35
CA PRO A 188 24.70 12.83 9.65
C PRO A 188 23.22 12.52 9.42
N VAL A 189 22.35 13.26 10.10
CA VAL A 189 20.90 13.15 9.89
C VAL A 189 20.55 13.78 8.55
N GLU A 190 20.28 12.94 7.57
CA GLU A 190 19.73 13.32 6.27
C GLU A 190 18.23 12.98 6.20
N LEU A 191 17.45 13.89 5.60
CA LEU A 191 16.00 13.73 5.39
C LEU A 191 15.67 12.90 4.15
N HIS A 192 16.69 12.50 3.38
CA HIS A 192 16.56 11.63 2.22
C HIS A 192 17.58 10.49 2.30
N ALA A 193 17.10 9.25 2.22
CA ALA A 193 17.94 8.06 2.15
C ALA A 193 18.67 8.00 0.81
N ASP A 194 19.99 7.77 0.85
CA ASP A 194 20.78 7.36 -0.31
C ASP A 194 20.87 5.82 -0.31
N PHE A 195 19.89 5.17 -0.94
CA PHE A 195 19.79 3.71 -0.94
C PHE A 195 21.01 3.04 -1.59
N ALA A 196 21.59 3.64 -2.62
CA ALA A 196 22.76 3.10 -3.30
C ALA A 196 23.99 3.13 -2.38
N ALA A 197 24.23 4.27 -1.71
CA ALA A 197 25.30 4.38 -0.72
C ALA A 197 25.09 3.42 0.47
N VAL A 198 23.84 3.24 0.92
CA VAL A 198 23.51 2.28 1.99
C VAL A 198 23.81 0.85 1.55
N ALA A 199 23.35 0.45 0.35
CA ALA A 199 23.58 -0.89 -0.18
C ALA A 199 25.07 -1.21 -0.35
N GLU A 200 25.89 -0.25 -0.79
CA GLU A 200 27.33 -0.42 -1.04
C GLU A 200 28.08 -0.93 0.19
N TRP A 201 27.82 -0.37 1.38
CA TRP A 201 28.48 -0.83 2.61
C TRP A 201 27.71 -1.96 3.32
N LYS A 202 26.37 -1.96 3.22
CA LYS A 202 25.52 -2.84 4.02
C LYS A 202 25.44 -4.26 3.46
N LEU A 203 25.29 -4.43 2.14
CA LEU A 203 25.14 -5.78 1.56
C LEU A 203 26.37 -6.68 1.84
N PRO A 204 27.63 -6.22 1.70
CA PRO A 204 28.80 -7.03 2.05
C PRO A 204 28.91 -7.33 3.56
N LEU A 205 28.34 -6.47 4.41
CA LEU A 205 28.29 -6.69 5.85
C LEU A 205 27.23 -7.75 6.22
N LEU A 206 26.06 -7.68 5.59
CA LEU A 206 25.00 -8.68 5.76
C LEU A 206 25.46 -10.07 5.28
N ASP A 207 26.20 -10.13 4.17
CA ASP A 207 26.80 -11.38 3.70
C ASP A 207 27.73 -12.01 4.74
N ARG A 208 28.58 -11.21 5.39
CA ARG A 208 29.42 -11.66 6.52
C ARG A 208 28.60 -12.18 7.69
N ALA A 209 27.50 -11.50 8.04
CA ALA A 209 26.59 -11.95 9.09
C ALA A 209 25.97 -13.31 8.75
N ALA A 210 25.52 -13.50 7.50
CA ALA A 210 24.98 -14.76 7.01
C ALA A 210 26.04 -15.89 7.07
N GLN A 211 27.25 -15.63 6.60
CA GLN A 211 28.36 -16.58 6.65
C GLN A 211 28.71 -17.00 8.09
N ARG A 212 28.73 -16.06 9.03
CA ARG A 212 28.92 -16.36 10.46
C ARG A 212 27.79 -17.19 11.03
N LEU A 213 26.54 -16.88 10.70
CA LEU A 213 25.38 -17.70 11.09
C LEU A 213 25.53 -19.15 10.59
N LEU A 214 25.93 -19.33 9.33
CA LEU A 214 26.06 -20.64 8.69
C LEU A 214 27.21 -21.48 9.27
N HIS A 215 28.36 -20.87 9.58
CA HIS A 215 29.58 -21.62 9.91
C HIS A 215 30.05 -21.48 11.37
N GLY A 216 29.57 -20.48 12.11
CA GLY A 216 30.00 -20.24 13.49
C GLY A 216 29.40 -21.24 14.47
N GLU A 217 30.23 -21.92 15.26
CA GLU A 217 29.78 -22.95 16.22
C GLU A 217 28.73 -22.43 17.21
N ALA A 218 28.84 -21.16 17.62
CA ALA A 218 27.94 -20.49 18.55
C ALA A 218 26.48 -20.37 18.06
N PHE A 219 26.23 -20.51 16.76
CA PHE A 219 24.90 -20.25 16.15
C PHE A 219 24.11 -21.52 15.80
N GLY A 220 24.41 -22.65 16.43
CA GLY A 220 23.68 -23.91 16.22
C GLY A 220 22.16 -23.77 16.34
N GLY A 221 21.68 -23.12 17.40
CA GLY A 221 20.23 -22.91 17.60
C GLY A 221 19.59 -22.04 16.51
N LEU A 222 20.24 -20.95 16.09
CA LEU A 222 19.72 -20.11 15.01
C LEU A 222 19.71 -20.85 13.66
N ARG A 223 20.68 -21.73 13.40
CA ARG A 223 20.64 -22.59 12.21
C ARG A 223 19.48 -23.58 12.24
N ASP A 224 19.07 -24.05 13.41
CA ASP A 224 17.92 -24.96 13.53
C ASP A 224 16.61 -24.21 13.21
N GLU A 225 16.46 -22.98 13.73
CA GLU A 225 15.35 -22.10 13.37
C GLU A 225 15.35 -21.74 11.87
N MET A 226 16.51 -21.45 11.28
CA MET A 226 16.65 -21.19 9.85
C MET A 226 16.21 -22.39 9.00
N ARG A 227 16.54 -23.62 9.42
CA ARG A 227 16.08 -24.84 8.73
C ARG A 227 14.57 -25.02 8.83
N ALA A 228 13.96 -24.69 9.96
CA ALA A 228 12.50 -24.69 10.10
C ALA A 228 11.85 -23.62 9.18
N PHE A 229 12.37 -22.40 9.18
CA PHE A 229 11.93 -21.34 8.26
C PHE A 229 11.98 -21.81 6.79
N ARG A 230 13.10 -22.40 6.36
CA ARG A 230 13.29 -22.92 5.00
C ARG A 230 12.27 -24.01 4.66
N ALA A 231 11.97 -24.91 5.59
CA ALA A 231 10.99 -25.98 5.39
C ALA A 231 9.55 -25.46 5.27
N ASP A 232 9.18 -24.45 6.07
CA ASP A 232 7.86 -23.84 6.05
C ASP A 232 7.65 -22.88 4.86
N ASN A 233 8.74 -22.48 4.20
CA ASN A 233 8.74 -21.44 3.17
C ASN A 233 9.43 -21.92 1.88
N ALA A 234 8.86 -22.95 1.23
CA ALA A 234 9.43 -23.55 0.02
C ALA A 234 9.69 -22.55 -1.13
N TRP A 235 9.01 -21.40 -1.16
CA TRP A 235 9.24 -20.32 -2.12
C TRP A 235 10.68 -19.79 -2.10
N VAL A 236 11.33 -19.79 -0.92
CA VAL A 236 12.67 -19.18 -0.74
C VAL A 236 13.74 -19.85 -1.61
N GLU A 237 13.54 -21.11 -1.98
CA GLU A 237 14.46 -21.87 -2.85
C GLU A 237 14.48 -21.36 -4.28
N ALA A 238 13.33 -20.91 -4.78
CA ALA A 238 13.22 -20.35 -6.13
C ALA A 238 13.82 -18.94 -6.15
N SER A 239 13.53 -18.13 -5.13
CA SER A 239 14.07 -16.79 -4.95
C SER A 239 15.60 -16.80 -4.79
N ALA A 240 16.14 -17.70 -3.96
CA ALA A 240 17.58 -17.83 -3.76
C ALA A 240 18.30 -18.24 -5.05
N LEU A 241 17.74 -19.20 -5.79
CA LEU A 241 18.32 -19.63 -7.07
C LEU A 241 18.26 -18.50 -8.11
N PHE A 242 17.15 -17.77 -8.21
CA PHE A 242 17.04 -16.62 -9.10
C PHE A 242 18.07 -15.53 -8.74
N SER A 243 18.20 -15.19 -7.45
CA SER A 243 19.19 -14.22 -6.97
C SER A 243 20.62 -14.63 -7.35
N VAL A 244 20.99 -15.89 -7.15
CA VAL A 244 22.32 -16.39 -7.53
C VAL A 244 22.53 -16.29 -9.04
N LEU A 245 21.54 -16.66 -9.85
CA LEU A 245 21.63 -16.56 -11.31
C LEU A 245 21.85 -15.11 -11.78
N THR A 246 21.17 -14.14 -11.17
CA THR A 246 21.36 -12.71 -11.51
C THR A 246 22.76 -12.18 -11.19
N GLU A 247 23.50 -12.86 -10.32
CA GLU A 247 24.89 -12.52 -9.95
C GLU A 247 25.93 -13.28 -10.79
N GLN A 248 25.53 -14.26 -11.62
CA GLN A 248 26.50 -15.06 -12.37
C GLN A 248 27.20 -14.27 -13.47
N PRO A 249 28.52 -14.46 -13.66
CA PRO A 249 29.25 -13.88 -14.78
C PRO A 249 28.58 -14.24 -16.12
N GLY A 250 28.18 -13.21 -16.88
CA GLY A 250 27.48 -13.37 -18.16
C GLY A 250 25.95 -13.26 -18.09
N LEU A 251 25.35 -13.29 -16.90
CA LEU A 251 23.92 -13.04 -16.68
C LEU A 251 23.64 -11.69 -16.00
N VAL A 252 24.66 -11.11 -15.35
CA VAL A 252 24.57 -9.78 -14.71
C VAL A 252 24.10 -8.72 -15.71
N GLY A 253 23.01 -8.03 -15.36
CA GLY A 253 22.42 -6.95 -16.16
C GLY A 253 21.54 -7.43 -17.32
N GLU A 254 21.48 -8.74 -17.57
CA GLU A 254 20.60 -9.33 -18.57
C GLU A 254 19.25 -9.70 -17.96
N ALA A 255 18.18 -9.46 -18.72
CA ALA A 255 16.87 -9.94 -18.34
C ALA A 255 16.80 -11.47 -18.44
N TRP A 256 16.01 -12.13 -17.59
CA TRP A 256 16.03 -13.59 -17.50
C TRP A 256 15.57 -14.28 -18.79
N TRP A 257 14.72 -13.62 -19.58
CA TRP A 257 14.29 -14.12 -20.89
C TRP A 257 15.38 -14.05 -21.97
N ASP A 258 16.47 -13.31 -21.72
CA ASP A 258 17.66 -13.25 -22.58
C ASP A 258 18.81 -14.15 -22.07
N TRP A 259 18.62 -14.87 -20.95
CA TRP A 259 19.57 -15.88 -20.46
C TRP A 259 19.67 -17.11 -21.39
N PRO A 260 20.75 -17.92 -21.27
CA PRO A 260 20.84 -19.22 -21.95
C PRO A 260 19.59 -20.07 -21.76
N ALA A 261 19.17 -20.78 -22.82
CA ALA A 261 17.88 -21.46 -22.85
C ALA A 261 17.71 -22.52 -21.73
N ASP A 262 18.77 -23.22 -21.36
CA ASP A 262 18.78 -24.19 -20.26
C ASP A 262 18.50 -23.53 -18.89
N VAL A 263 18.97 -22.31 -18.67
CA VAL A 263 18.69 -21.53 -17.44
C VAL A 263 17.33 -20.83 -17.52
N ARG A 264 17.02 -20.19 -18.66
CA ARG A 264 15.75 -19.48 -18.91
C ARG A 264 14.55 -20.43 -18.83
N ASP A 265 14.67 -21.61 -19.45
CA ASP A 265 13.62 -22.62 -19.52
C ASP A 265 13.68 -23.60 -18.34
N ARG A 266 14.57 -23.36 -17.37
CA ARG A 266 14.66 -24.07 -16.10
C ARG A 266 14.89 -25.57 -16.28
N ASP A 267 15.83 -25.91 -17.16
CA ASP A 267 16.28 -27.30 -17.34
C ASP A 267 16.74 -27.88 -15.99
N PRO A 268 16.18 -29.02 -15.54
CA PRO A 268 16.45 -29.56 -14.21
C PRO A 268 17.93 -29.84 -13.95
N ASP A 269 18.68 -30.33 -14.96
CA ASP A 269 20.08 -30.68 -14.82
C ASP A 269 20.96 -29.43 -14.75
N ALA A 270 20.66 -28.43 -15.59
CA ALA A 270 21.33 -27.13 -15.54
C ALA A 270 21.12 -26.43 -14.19
N LEU A 271 19.88 -26.42 -13.67
CA LEU A 271 19.59 -25.82 -12.38
C LEU A 271 20.18 -26.62 -11.21
N ALA A 272 20.21 -27.96 -11.27
CA ALA A 272 20.86 -28.80 -10.27
C ALA A 272 22.37 -28.51 -10.19
N LYS A 273 23.03 -28.32 -11.35
CA LYS A 273 24.42 -27.90 -11.40
C LYS A 273 24.63 -26.54 -10.73
N VAL A 274 23.81 -25.55 -11.08
CA VAL A 274 23.89 -24.22 -10.45
C VAL A 274 23.70 -24.30 -8.93
N ARG A 275 22.73 -25.10 -8.46
CA ARG A 275 22.51 -25.32 -7.02
C ARG A 275 23.73 -25.92 -6.34
N GLY A 276 24.35 -26.94 -6.94
CA GLY A 276 25.54 -27.59 -6.39
C GLY A 276 26.75 -26.65 -6.34
N GLU A 277 26.97 -25.87 -7.40
CA GLU A 277 28.10 -24.93 -7.50
C GLU A 277 27.95 -23.69 -6.61
N ASN A 278 26.71 -23.36 -6.18
CA ASN A 278 26.40 -22.14 -5.44
C ASN A 278 25.68 -22.40 -4.11
N ALA A 279 25.83 -23.59 -3.53
CA ALA A 279 25.12 -23.98 -2.30
C ALA A 279 25.31 -22.96 -1.15
N ASP A 280 26.54 -22.51 -0.89
CA ASP A 280 26.84 -21.53 0.16
C ASP A 280 26.18 -20.15 -0.09
N ARG A 281 26.07 -19.74 -1.37
CA ARG A 281 25.40 -18.48 -1.74
C ARG A 281 23.89 -18.59 -1.57
N ILE A 282 23.30 -19.71 -1.97
CA ILE A 282 21.88 -20.03 -1.74
C ILE A 282 21.58 -20.02 -0.24
N ASP A 283 22.40 -20.69 0.56
CA ASP A 283 22.24 -20.74 2.01
C ASP A 283 22.41 -19.36 2.66
N SER A 284 23.30 -18.51 2.14
CA SER A 284 23.46 -17.12 2.61
C SER A 284 22.23 -16.28 2.32
N PHE A 285 21.65 -16.40 1.13
CA PHE A 285 20.40 -15.73 0.79
C PHE A 285 19.27 -16.15 1.75
N ILE A 286 19.11 -17.46 1.97
CA ILE A 286 18.10 -18.01 2.86
C ILE A 286 18.32 -17.56 4.31
N ALA A 287 19.58 -17.52 4.77
CA ALA A 287 19.95 -17.00 6.09
C ALA A 287 19.51 -15.53 6.28
N LEU A 288 19.69 -14.68 5.26
CA LEU A 288 19.25 -13.28 5.32
C LEU A 288 17.73 -13.14 5.32
N GLN A 289 17.02 -13.95 4.52
CA GLN A 289 15.55 -13.97 4.53
C GLN A 289 14.99 -14.48 5.86
N PHE A 290 15.63 -15.50 6.46
CA PHE A 290 15.31 -15.97 7.81
C PHE A 290 15.49 -14.86 8.85
N LEU A 291 16.62 -14.14 8.83
CA LEU A 291 16.87 -13.04 9.75
C LEU A 291 15.83 -11.93 9.57
N PHE A 292 15.48 -11.58 8.33
CA PHE A 292 14.42 -10.60 8.06
C PHE A 292 13.10 -11.06 8.69
N ASP A 293 12.71 -12.31 8.44
CA ASP A 293 11.46 -12.89 8.93
C ASP A 293 11.42 -12.90 10.47
N ARG A 294 12.54 -13.25 11.11
CA ARG A 294 12.69 -13.25 12.57
C ARG A 294 12.49 -11.85 13.16
N PHE A 295 13.26 -10.86 12.70
CA PHE A 295 13.16 -9.49 13.22
C PHE A 295 11.78 -8.86 12.93
N TRP A 296 11.22 -9.12 11.74
CA TRP A 296 9.90 -8.61 11.38
C TRP A 296 8.80 -9.21 12.25
N LYS A 297 8.82 -10.53 12.49
CA LYS A 297 7.86 -11.20 13.37
C LYS A 297 7.98 -10.73 14.82
N GLU A 298 9.18 -10.43 15.29
CA GLU A 298 9.41 -9.83 16.61
C GLU A 298 8.76 -8.45 16.71
N LEU A 299 8.98 -7.58 15.72
CA LEU A 299 8.36 -6.25 15.64
C LEU A 299 6.83 -6.34 15.55
N LYS A 300 6.29 -7.23 14.71
CA LYS A 300 4.83 -7.47 14.60
C LYS A 300 4.25 -7.94 15.93
N ALA A 301 4.88 -8.91 16.59
CA ALA A 301 4.43 -9.40 17.88
C ALA A 301 4.44 -8.28 18.94
N TYR A 302 5.47 -7.43 18.93
CA TYR A 302 5.54 -6.26 19.79
C TYR A 302 4.42 -5.26 19.50
N ALA A 303 4.23 -4.86 18.24
CA ALA A 303 3.15 -3.97 17.81
C ALA A 303 1.78 -4.47 18.26
N ASN A 304 1.50 -5.75 18.01
CA ASN A 304 0.25 -6.38 18.41
C ASN A 304 0.07 -6.40 19.94
N SER A 305 1.14 -6.64 20.71
CA SER A 305 1.10 -6.57 22.18
C SER A 305 0.77 -5.17 22.72
N ARG A 306 1.06 -4.13 21.92
CA ARG A 306 0.75 -2.72 22.20
C ARG A 306 -0.60 -2.27 21.63
N GLY A 307 -1.34 -3.18 20.99
CA GLY A 307 -2.63 -2.88 20.35
C GLY A 307 -2.50 -2.14 19.01
N VAL A 308 -1.33 -2.23 18.36
CA VAL A 308 -1.06 -1.65 17.04
C VAL A 308 -0.95 -2.77 16.02
N GLY A 309 -1.91 -2.88 15.11
CA GLY A 309 -1.86 -3.81 13.98
C GLY A 309 -1.05 -3.26 12.81
N LEU A 310 -0.42 -4.14 12.03
CA LEU A 310 0.32 -3.79 10.83
C LEU A 310 -0.55 -3.96 9.58
N VAL A 311 -0.68 -2.89 8.80
CA VAL A 311 -1.35 -2.92 7.49
C VAL A 311 -0.28 -2.91 6.40
N GLY A 312 -0.08 -4.06 5.78
CA GLY A 312 0.84 -4.21 4.65
C GLY A 312 0.26 -3.71 3.35
N ASP A 313 1.08 -3.82 2.31
CA ASP A 313 0.74 -3.40 0.96
C ASP A 313 1.26 -4.41 -0.06
N MET A 314 0.39 -4.83 -0.97
CA MET A 314 0.65 -5.81 -2.00
C MET A 314 0.31 -5.20 -3.37
N PRO A 315 1.32 -4.89 -4.21
CA PRO A 315 1.10 -4.53 -5.60
C PRO A 315 0.30 -5.63 -6.29
N ILE A 316 -0.74 -5.35 -7.09
CA ILE A 316 -1.43 -6.46 -7.76
C ILE A 316 -0.46 -7.23 -8.66
N TYR A 317 0.37 -6.54 -9.44
CA TYR A 317 1.36 -7.15 -10.34
C TYR A 317 2.70 -7.40 -9.64
N VAL A 318 3.53 -8.22 -10.27
CA VAL A 318 4.94 -8.45 -9.89
C VAL A 318 5.86 -7.98 -11.02
N GLY A 319 7.09 -7.59 -10.69
CA GLY A 319 8.07 -7.16 -11.68
C GLY A 319 8.38 -8.27 -12.71
N GLY A 320 8.60 -7.90 -13.98
CA GLY A 320 8.92 -8.89 -15.03
C GLY A 320 10.26 -9.60 -14.80
N GLN A 321 11.26 -8.87 -14.33
CA GLN A 321 12.56 -9.41 -13.92
C GLN A 321 12.50 -9.87 -12.46
N SER A 322 11.78 -10.95 -12.20
CA SER A 322 11.58 -11.49 -10.85
C SER A 322 11.62 -13.01 -10.80
N ALA A 323 11.87 -13.54 -9.60
CA ALA A 323 11.76 -14.97 -9.34
C ALA A 323 10.32 -15.47 -9.54
N ASP A 324 9.31 -14.65 -9.23
CA ASP A 324 7.89 -14.98 -9.42
C ASP A 324 7.58 -15.34 -10.88
N VAL A 325 8.03 -14.51 -11.82
CA VAL A 325 7.73 -14.70 -13.25
C VAL A 325 8.62 -15.79 -13.84
N TRP A 326 9.92 -15.79 -13.53
CA TRP A 326 10.84 -16.80 -14.04
C TRP A 326 10.45 -18.21 -13.59
N ALA A 327 10.04 -18.37 -12.32
CA ALA A 327 9.70 -19.69 -11.77
C ALA A 327 8.31 -20.20 -12.16
N HIS A 328 7.39 -19.33 -12.58
CA HIS A 328 5.98 -19.64 -12.85
C HIS A 328 5.49 -19.08 -14.19
N ARG A 329 6.29 -19.22 -15.25
CA ARG A 329 6.05 -18.63 -16.57
C ARG A 329 4.66 -18.93 -17.16
N ASP A 330 4.10 -20.09 -16.84
CA ASP A 330 2.79 -20.55 -17.27
C ASP A 330 1.62 -19.79 -16.63
N LEU A 331 1.86 -19.05 -15.55
CA LEU A 331 0.87 -18.22 -14.87
C LEU A 331 0.82 -16.77 -15.39
N PHE A 332 1.64 -16.45 -16.41
CA PHE A 332 1.72 -15.12 -17.01
C PHE A 332 1.48 -15.17 -18.53
N GLU A 333 0.95 -14.08 -19.09
CA GLU A 333 0.75 -13.91 -20.53
C GLU A 333 2.08 -13.64 -21.27
N LEU A 334 2.93 -14.67 -21.37
CA LEU A 334 4.26 -14.59 -21.99
C LEU A 334 4.29 -15.23 -23.38
N LEU A 335 5.18 -14.71 -24.23
CA LEU A 335 5.59 -15.33 -25.48
C LEU A 335 6.45 -16.59 -25.21
N PRO A 336 6.65 -17.47 -26.21
CA PRO A 336 7.46 -18.68 -26.03
C PRO A 336 8.91 -18.41 -25.55
N ASP A 337 9.47 -17.25 -25.89
CA ASP A 337 10.80 -16.81 -25.46
C ASP A 337 10.82 -16.20 -24.04
N GLY A 338 9.66 -16.11 -23.37
CA GLY A 338 9.52 -15.58 -22.02
C GLY A 338 9.20 -14.09 -21.95
N LYS A 339 9.17 -13.36 -23.07
CA LYS A 339 8.87 -11.92 -23.09
C LYS A 339 7.36 -11.67 -22.98
N PRO A 340 6.91 -10.61 -22.28
CA PRO A 340 5.50 -10.24 -22.29
C PRO A 340 5.09 -9.72 -23.68
N ALA A 341 3.98 -10.21 -24.22
CA ALA A 341 3.35 -9.61 -25.41
C ALA A 341 2.53 -8.36 -25.03
N LEU A 342 1.93 -8.42 -23.85
CA LEU A 342 1.11 -7.38 -23.26
C LEU A 342 1.62 -7.10 -21.85
N VAL A 343 1.55 -5.84 -21.46
CA VAL A 343 1.98 -5.35 -20.14
C VAL A 343 0.86 -4.56 -19.46
N SER A 344 1.00 -4.44 -18.14
CA SER A 344 0.11 -3.68 -17.30
C SER A 344 0.25 -2.17 -17.54
N GLY A 345 -0.88 -1.48 -17.40
CA GLY A 345 -0.92 -0.05 -17.23
C GLY A 345 -2.32 0.39 -16.84
N VAL A 346 -2.57 1.68 -16.92
CA VAL A 346 -3.91 2.27 -16.81
C VAL A 346 -4.14 3.25 -17.96
N PRO A 347 -5.37 3.33 -18.49
CA PRO A 347 -5.70 4.33 -19.50
C PRO A 347 -5.57 5.75 -18.91
N PRO A 348 -5.61 6.79 -19.75
CA PRO A 348 -5.67 8.17 -19.29
C PRO A 348 -6.73 8.40 -18.22
N ASP A 349 -6.34 9.11 -17.16
CA ASP A 349 -7.20 9.45 -16.02
C ASP A 349 -6.89 10.86 -15.50
N ALA A 350 -7.46 11.22 -14.34
CA ALA A 350 -7.26 12.54 -13.75
C ALA A 350 -5.80 12.80 -13.29
N PHE A 351 -4.97 11.77 -13.14
CA PHE A 351 -3.56 11.88 -12.76
C PHE A 351 -2.62 11.93 -13.97
N SER A 352 -3.02 11.36 -15.11
CA SER A 352 -2.18 11.30 -16.31
C SER A 352 -2.96 11.43 -17.61
N GLU A 353 -2.63 12.45 -18.40
CA GLU A 353 -3.18 12.68 -19.75
C GLU A 353 -2.90 11.52 -20.73
N THR A 354 -1.81 10.77 -20.51
CA THR A 354 -1.38 9.66 -21.38
C THR A 354 -1.60 8.28 -20.75
N GLY A 355 -2.25 8.23 -19.58
CA GLY A 355 -2.29 7.03 -18.74
C GLY A 355 -0.91 6.71 -18.16
N GLN A 356 -0.77 5.54 -17.54
CA GLN A 356 0.49 5.10 -16.96
C GLN A 356 0.85 3.73 -17.50
N LEU A 357 2.01 3.61 -18.13
CA LEU A 357 2.55 2.34 -18.59
C LEU A 357 3.50 1.80 -17.53
N TRP A 358 3.08 0.77 -16.81
CA TRP A 358 3.86 0.21 -15.70
C TRP A 358 4.82 -0.88 -16.15
N GLY A 359 4.52 -1.56 -17.25
CA GLY A 359 5.44 -2.54 -17.86
C GLY A 359 5.51 -3.91 -17.18
N SER A 360 4.69 -4.19 -16.17
CA SER A 360 4.64 -5.51 -15.54
C SER A 360 3.95 -6.53 -16.46
N PRO A 361 4.36 -7.81 -16.44
CA PRO A 361 3.63 -8.86 -17.15
C PRO A 361 2.22 -9.04 -16.58
N LEU A 362 1.29 -9.46 -17.43
CA LEU A 362 -0.09 -9.74 -17.05
C LEU A 362 -0.27 -11.21 -16.66
N TYR A 363 -1.20 -11.47 -15.76
CA TYR A 363 -1.55 -12.83 -15.33
C TYR A 363 -2.33 -13.60 -16.40
N ASP A 364 -2.00 -14.87 -16.61
CA ASP A 364 -2.92 -15.81 -17.25
C ASP A 364 -3.92 -16.29 -16.19
N TRP A 365 -5.00 -15.53 -16.02
CA TRP A 365 -6.05 -15.85 -15.06
C TRP A 365 -6.74 -17.21 -15.31
N LYS A 366 -6.67 -17.75 -16.52
CA LYS A 366 -7.21 -19.10 -16.81
C LYS A 366 -6.26 -20.17 -16.27
N ALA A 367 -4.96 -19.98 -16.44
CA ALA A 367 -3.94 -20.87 -15.84
C ALA A 367 -4.05 -20.86 -14.31
N HIS A 368 -4.14 -19.67 -13.70
CA HIS A 368 -4.37 -19.54 -12.26
C HIS A 368 -5.66 -20.24 -11.80
N ALA A 369 -6.78 -20.07 -12.52
CA ALA A 369 -8.02 -20.75 -12.16
C ALA A 369 -7.91 -22.28 -12.28
N ALA A 370 -7.12 -22.79 -13.22
CA ALA A 370 -6.91 -24.23 -13.40
C ALA A 370 -6.12 -24.88 -12.24
N GLU A 371 -5.29 -24.11 -11.54
CA GLU A 371 -4.57 -24.54 -10.32
C GLU A 371 -5.27 -24.09 -9.02
N ASP A 372 -6.55 -23.69 -9.08
CA ASP A 372 -7.30 -23.16 -7.93
C ASP A 372 -6.52 -22.03 -7.24
N PHE A 373 -5.98 -21.12 -8.04
CA PHE A 373 -5.25 -19.92 -7.62
C PHE A 373 -4.11 -20.20 -6.62
N ALA A 374 -3.43 -21.35 -6.74
CA ALA A 374 -2.38 -21.79 -5.81
C ALA A 374 -1.28 -20.72 -5.59
N TRP A 375 -0.83 -20.07 -6.66
CA TRP A 375 0.16 -18.99 -6.56
C TRP A 375 -0.34 -17.80 -5.73
N TRP A 376 -1.59 -17.35 -5.96
CA TRP A 376 -2.18 -16.26 -5.20
C TRP A 376 -2.45 -16.63 -3.73
N ARG A 377 -2.83 -17.89 -3.45
CA ARG A 377 -2.95 -18.40 -2.07
C ARG A 377 -1.62 -18.34 -1.33
N GLN A 378 -0.52 -18.72 -1.97
CA GLN A 378 0.82 -18.60 -1.39
C GLN A 378 1.17 -17.13 -1.09
N ARG A 379 0.91 -16.24 -2.04
CA ARG A 379 1.20 -14.81 -1.89
C ARG A 379 0.43 -14.17 -0.73
N ILE A 380 -0.87 -14.46 -0.61
CA ILE A 380 -1.71 -13.97 0.50
C ILE A 380 -1.32 -14.62 1.82
N SER A 381 -1.04 -15.93 1.84
CA SER A 381 -0.53 -16.61 3.03
C SER A 381 0.76 -15.97 3.54
N ARG A 382 1.69 -15.62 2.65
CA ARG A 382 2.91 -14.88 3.01
C ARG A 382 2.57 -13.51 3.59
N SER A 383 1.64 -12.78 2.97
CA SER A 383 1.16 -11.49 3.47
C SER A 383 0.62 -11.58 4.90
N MET A 384 -0.17 -12.61 5.22
CA MET A 384 -0.75 -12.82 6.57
C MET A 384 0.32 -13.17 7.62
N GLN A 385 1.45 -13.75 7.22
CA GLN A 385 2.59 -13.92 8.13
C GLN A 385 3.21 -12.57 8.50
N LEU A 386 3.30 -11.64 7.54
CA LEU A 386 3.95 -10.35 7.72
C LEU A 386 3.03 -9.28 8.32
N TYR A 387 1.74 -9.31 8.03
CA TYR A 387 0.81 -8.23 8.35
C TYR A 387 -0.45 -8.76 9.01
N ASP A 388 -1.17 -7.89 9.69
CA ASP A 388 -2.50 -8.20 10.24
C ASP A 388 -3.59 -7.91 9.20
N GLU A 389 -3.35 -6.95 8.29
CA GLU A 389 -4.20 -6.63 7.15
C GLU A 389 -3.35 -6.33 5.92
N THR A 390 -3.90 -6.50 4.72
CA THR A 390 -3.18 -6.25 3.46
C THR A 390 -3.98 -5.31 2.56
N ARG A 391 -3.43 -4.13 2.26
CA ARG A 391 -3.87 -3.33 1.11
C ARG A 391 -3.46 -4.08 -0.15
N ILE A 392 -4.40 -4.32 -1.08
CA ILE A 392 -4.06 -4.75 -2.43
C ILE A 392 -4.20 -3.55 -3.35
N ASP A 393 -3.06 -3.09 -3.86
CA ASP A 393 -2.96 -2.00 -4.82
C ASP A 393 -3.61 -2.39 -6.15
N HIS A 394 -4.27 -1.44 -6.80
CA HIS A 394 -4.97 -1.63 -8.07
C HIS A 394 -5.99 -2.78 -8.04
N PHE A 395 -6.76 -2.90 -6.94
CA PHE A 395 -7.75 -3.95 -6.72
C PHE A 395 -8.73 -4.12 -7.90
N ARG A 396 -9.03 -3.03 -8.60
CA ARG A 396 -9.92 -3.01 -9.77
C ARG A 396 -9.55 -4.04 -10.84
N ALA A 397 -8.27 -4.41 -10.96
CA ALA A 397 -7.80 -5.39 -11.93
C ALA A 397 -8.32 -6.81 -11.69
N PHE A 398 -8.83 -7.12 -10.48
CA PHE A 398 -9.53 -8.39 -10.25
C PHE A 398 -10.90 -8.44 -10.92
N ALA A 399 -11.56 -7.29 -11.15
CA ALA A 399 -12.78 -7.22 -11.95
C ALA A 399 -12.45 -7.07 -13.44
N GLY A 400 -11.58 -6.12 -13.78
CA GLY A 400 -11.05 -5.96 -15.13
C GLY A 400 -9.76 -5.17 -15.16
N TYR A 401 -8.82 -5.56 -16.03
CA TYR A 401 -7.48 -5.00 -16.12
C TYR A 401 -7.20 -4.43 -17.50
N TRP A 402 -6.37 -3.38 -17.57
CA TRP A 402 -5.98 -2.74 -18.82
C TRP A 402 -4.70 -3.37 -19.36
N ALA A 403 -4.77 -3.91 -20.58
CA ALA A 403 -3.67 -4.57 -21.26
C ALA A 403 -3.14 -3.71 -22.41
N VAL A 404 -1.85 -3.39 -22.39
CA VAL A 404 -1.16 -2.55 -23.38
C VAL A 404 -0.11 -3.38 -24.10
N ALA A 405 0.15 -3.10 -25.38
CA ALA A 405 1.24 -3.77 -26.11
C ALA A 405 2.61 -3.47 -25.46
N ALA A 406 3.47 -4.48 -25.32
CA ALA A 406 4.74 -4.34 -24.62
C ALA A 406 5.73 -3.35 -25.28
N ASP A 407 5.57 -3.09 -26.58
CA ASP A 407 6.36 -2.14 -27.36
C ASP A 407 5.74 -0.73 -27.43
N ALA A 408 4.61 -0.50 -26.75
CA ALA A 408 3.97 0.80 -26.74
C ALA A 408 4.78 1.83 -25.93
N GLU A 409 4.80 3.08 -26.38
CA GLU A 409 5.43 4.19 -25.65
C GLU A 409 4.54 4.75 -24.53
N THR A 410 3.23 4.54 -24.61
CA THR A 410 2.23 5.08 -23.67
C THR A 410 1.11 4.07 -23.40
N ALA A 411 0.33 4.29 -22.35
CA ALA A 411 -0.81 3.43 -22.00
C ALA A 411 -2.14 3.85 -22.65
N MET A 412 -2.12 4.81 -23.58
CA MET A 412 -3.33 5.34 -24.23
C MET A 412 -4.08 4.28 -25.06
N VAL A 413 -3.34 3.34 -25.65
CA VAL A 413 -3.90 2.31 -26.53
C VAL A 413 -3.74 0.95 -25.87
N GLY A 414 -4.85 0.44 -25.35
CA GLY A 414 -4.93 -0.87 -24.71
C GLY A 414 -6.33 -1.43 -24.80
N THR A 415 -6.58 -2.53 -24.11
CA THR A 415 -7.89 -3.19 -24.06
C THR A 415 -8.20 -3.63 -22.65
N TRP A 416 -9.42 -3.38 -22.20
CA TRP A 416 -9.94 -3.95 -20.95
C TRP A 416 -10.17 -5.44 -21.11
N LYS A 417 -9.52 -6.22 -20.25
CA LYS A 417 -9.72 -7.67 -20.10
C LYS A 417 -10.44 -7.96 -18.78
N LYS A 418 -11.22 -9.03 -18.75
CA LYS A 418 -11.94 -9.46 -17.54
C LYS A 418 -10.98 -10.18 -16.58
N GLY A 419 -10.95 -9.76 -15.32
CA GLY A 419 -10.20 -10.41 -14.25
C GLY A 419 -10.91 -11.66 -13.68
N PRO A 420 -10.35 -12.28 -12.63
CA PRO A 420 -10.87 -13.52 -12.03
C PRO A 420 -12.18 -13.32 -11.26
N GLY A 421 -12.49 -12.10 -10.83
CA GLY A 421 -13.66 -11.79 -10.02
C GLY A 421 -13.66 -12.51 -8.67
N ALA A 422 -14.86 -12.86 -8.18
CA ALA A 422 -15.06 -13.44 -6.85
C ALA A 422 -14.39 -14.81 -6.66
N ALA A 423 -14.21 -15.59 -7.73
CA ALA A 423 -13.67 -16.96 -7.66
C ALA A 423 -12.27 -17.02 -7.02
N LEU A 424 -11.44 -16.01 -7.25
CA LEU A 424 -10.14 -15.91 -6.57
C LEU A 424 -10.33 -15.79 -5.06
N PHE A 425 -11.17 -14.86 -4.61
CA PHE A 425 -11.38 -14.58 -3.19
C PHE A 425 -12.10 -15.72 -2.46
N GLU A 426 -13.03 -16.39 -3.13
CA GLU A 426 -13.65 -17.62 -2.63
C GLU A 426 -12.61 -18.73 -2.39
N SER A 427 -11.64 -18.89 -3.30
CA SER A 427 -10.53 -19.83 -3.14
C SER A 427 -9.57 -19.43 -2.00
N LEU A 428 -9.27 -18.13 -1.87
CA LEU A 428 -8.48 -17.60 -0.76
C LEU A 428 -9.16 -17.87 0.60
N GLU A 429 -10.44 -17.57 0.73
CA GLU A 429 -11.20 -17.77 1.96
C GLU A 429 -11.34 -19.26 2.31
N ALA A 430 -11.60 -20.12 1.32
CA ALA A 430 -11.67 -21.55 1.53
C ALA A 430 -10.34 -22.16 2.02
N ALA A 431 -9.20 -21.63 1.58
CA ALA A 431 -7.88 -22.15 1.92
C ALA A 431 -7.27 -21.53 3.19
N LEU A 432 -7.51 -20.24 3.44
CA LEU A 432 -6.82 -19.45 4.47
C LEU A 432 -7.77 -18.96 5.60
N GLY A 433 -9.08 -19.13 5.44
CA GLY A 433 -10.08 -18.56 6.33
C GLY A 433 -10.27 -17.06 6.10
N SER A 434 -10.48 -16.28 7.16
CA SER A 434 -10.66 -14.84 7.05
C SER A 434 -9.39 -14.16 6.52
N VAL A 435 -9.48 -13.57 5.32
CA VAL A 435 -8.39 -12.79 4.71
C VAL A 435 -8.72 -11.29 4.78
N PRO A 436 -8.09 -10.54 5.70
CA PRO A 436 -8.38 -9.11 5.88
C PRO A 436 -7.70 -8.27 4.77
N ILE A 437 -8.51 -7.91 3.76
CA ILE A 437 -8.09 -7.14 2.59
C ILE A 437 -8.62 -5.72 2.66
N LEU A 438 -7.74 -4.75 2.43
CA LEU A 438 -8.10 -3.38 2.05
C LEU A 438 -8.00 -3.25 0.52
N ALA A 439 -9.10 -2.91 -0.13
CA ALA A 439 -9.10 -2.68 -1.57
C ALA A 439 -8.66 -1.25 -1.88
N GLU A 440 -7.56 -1.10 -2.62
CA GLU A 440 -7.25 0.14 -3.30
C GLU A 440 -8.20 0.28 -4.51
N ASP A 441 -9.25 1.08 -4.34
CA ASP A 441 -10.29 1.33 -5.33
C ASP A 441 -10.35 2.81 -5.75
N LEU A 442 -9.20 3.43 -6.00
CA LEU A 442 -9.10 4.81 -6.49
C LEU A 442 -9.13 4.88 -8.03
N GLY A 443 -9.32 6.09 -8.56
CA GLY A 443 -9.40 6.35 -10.00
C GLY A 443 -10.81 6.10 -10.58
N VAL A 444 -10.88 5.76 -11.87
CA VAL A 444 -12.16 5.52 -12.56
C VAL A 444 -12.65 4.10 -12.24
N ILE A 445 -13.52 4.01 -11.25
CA ILE A 445 -14.10 2.75 -10.76
C ILE A 445 -15.45 2.46 -11.43
N THR A 446 -15.61 1.23 -11.90
CA THR A 446 -16.80 0.72 -12.56
C THR A 446 -17.70 -0.07 -11.60
N PRO A 447 -19.01 -0.21 -11.87
CA PRO A 447 -19.94 -0.87 -10.93
C PRO A 447 -19.58 -2.30 -10.55
N ASP A 448 -18.92 -3.04 -11.44
CA ASP A 448 -18.41 -4.39 -11.20
C ASP A 448 -17.28 -4.45 -10.16
N VAL A 449 -16.41 -3.43 -10.11
CA VAL A 449 -15.36 -3.30 -9.08
C VAL A 449 -16.01 -3.07 -7.71
N VAL A 450 -17.00 -2.17 -7.64
CA VAL A 450 -17.76 -1.91 -6.40
C VAL A 450 -18.49 -3.17 -5.95
N ALA A 451 -19.15 -3.87 -6.86
CA ALA A 451 -19.86 -5.11 -6.56
C ALA A 451 -18.91 -6.20 -6.07
N LEU A 452 -17.73 -6.36 -6.69
CA LEU A 452 -16.71 -7.32 -6.26
C LEU A 452 -16.21 -7.00 -4.84
N ARG A 453 -15.85 -5.73 -4.60
CA ARG A 453 -15.38 -5.27 -3.28
C ARG A 453 -16.43 -5.53 -2.19
N GLN A 454 -17.69 -5.21 -2.47
CA GLN A 454 -18.80 -5.44 -1.54
C GLN A 454 -19.08 -6.93 -1.30
N ALA A 455 -18.99 -7.76 -2.35
CA ALA A 455 -19.22 -9.20 -2.25
C ALA A 455 -18.23 -9.89 -1.31
N ILE A 456 -16.97 -9.41 -1.29
CA ILE A 456 -15.93 -9.94 -0.40
C ILE A 456 -15.84 -9.20 0.95
N GLY A 457 -16.72 -8.22 1.19
CA GLY A 457 -16.74 -7.43 2.43
C GLY A 457 -15.54 -6.48 2.62
N ALA A 458 -14.69 -6.29 1.61
CA ALA A 458 -13.47 -5.51 1.75
C ALA A 458 -13.75 -4.00 1.89
N PRO A 459 -13.11 -3.29 2.83
CA PRO A 459 -13.12 -1.84 2.84
C PRO A 459 -12.45 -1.28 1.59
N GLY A 460 -12.98 -0.16 1.08
CA GLY A 460 -12.33 0.63 0.04
C GLY A 460 -11.56 1.83 0.61
N MET A 461 -11.13 2.74 -0.25
CA MET A 461 -10.34 3.93 0.10
C MET A 461 -11.07 5.24 -0.20
N VAL A 462 -10.92 6.21 0.68
CA VAL A 462 -11.32 7.61 0.47
C VAL A 462 -10.13 8.51 0.70
N VAL A 463 -9.83 9.41 -0.24
CA VAL A 463 -8.72 10.35 -0.14
C VAL A 463 -9.22 11.78 -0.20
N LEU A 464 -9.03 12.55 0.88
CA LEU A 464 -9.59 13.90 1.01
C LEU A 464 -9.02 14.88 0.01
N GLN A 465 -7.77 14.75 -0.44
CA GLN A 465 -7.25 15.57 -1.53
C GLN A 465 -8.06 15.45 -2.84
N PHE A 466 -8.81 14.35 -3.04
CA PHE A 466 -9.65 14.16 -4.23
C PHE A 466 -11.08 14.65 -4.06
N ALA A 467 -11.46 15.16 -2.88
CA ALA A 467 -12.85 15.48 -2.55
C ALA A 467 -13.36 16.80 -3.14
N TRP A 468 -12.47 17.73 -3.49
CA TRP A 468 -12.85 19.14 -3.60
C TRP A 468 -13.20 19.61 -5.02
N GLY A 469 -13.03 18.75 -6.02
CA GLY A 469 -13.50 18.92 -7.40
C GLY A 469 -14.75 18.08 -7.73
N GLY A 470 -15.30 18.22 -8.94
CA GLY A 470 -16.35 17.32 -9.47
C GLY A 470 -17.77 17.51 -8.92
N GLY A 471 -17.98 18.39 -7.94
CA GLY A 471 -19.31 18.74 -7.41
C GLY A 471 -19.75 17.88 -6.21
N PRO A 472 -21.00 18.04 -5.73
CA PRO A 472 -21.46 17.45 -4.47
C PRO A 472 -21.59 15.92 -4.50
N THR A 473 -21.53 15.28 -5.66
CA THR A 473 -21.60 13.81 -5.80
C THR A 473 -20.22 13.14 -5.74
N ASN A 474 -19.15 13.90 -5.53
CA ASN A 474 -17.81 13.34 -5.39
C ASN A 474 -17.76 12.39 -4.18
N THR A 475 -17.39 11.13 -4.43
CA THR A 475 -17.38 10.04 -3.43
C THR A 475 -16.38 10.25 -2.31
N HIS A 476 -15.41 11.15 -2.47
CA HIS A 476 -14.43 11.48 -1.44
C HIS A 476 -14.88 12.61 -0.50
N LEU A 477 -15.99 13.31 -0.80
CA LEU A 477 -16.57 14.30 0.12
C LEU A 477 -17.16 13.63 1.36
N MET A 478 -17.02 14.27 2.51
CA MET A 478 -17.33 13.70 3.82
C MET A 478 -18.77 13.18 3.95
N HIS A 479 -19.75 13.82 3.28
CA HIS A 479 -21.15 13.39 3.32
C HIS A 479 -21.45 12.19 2.41
N ASN A 480 -20.51 11.80 1.54
CA ASN A 480 -20.59 10.63 0.66
C ASN A 480 -19.71 9.46 1.14
N ILE A 481 -18.92 9.65 2.21
CA ILE A 481 -18.12 8.59 2.82
C ILE A 481 -19.06 7.52 3.41
N TYR A 482 -18.70 6.25 3.23
CA TYR A 482 -19.39 5.08 3.76
C TYR A 482 -18.56 4.44 4.88
N GLU A 483 -19.20 3.69 5.79
CA GLU A 483 -18.54 3.24 7.03
C GLU A 483 -17.41 2.23 6.77
N ASN A 484 -17.64 1.24 5.90
CA ASN A 484 -16.63 0.21 5.57
C ASN A 484 -15.56 0.74 4.60
N CYS A 485 -14.78 1.74 5.00
CA CYS A 485 -13.65 2.25 4.23
C CYS A 485 -12.50 2.74 5.13
N PHE A 486 -11.37 2.98 4.48
CA PHE A 486 -10.24 3.70 5.04
C PHE A 486 -10.22 5.11 4.46
N VAL A 487 -10.24 6.14 5.32
CA VAL A 487 -10.10 7.54 4.92
C VAL A 487 -8.68 8.04 5.15
N TYR A 488 -8.18 8.82 4.19
CA TYR A 488 -6.83 9.38 4.17
C TYR A 488 -6.89 10.87 3.84
N PRO A 489 -6.07 11.74 4.45
CA PRO A 489 -5.77 13.06 3.90
C PRO A 489 -5.21 12.97 2.47
N GLY A 490 -4.20 12.10 2.32
CA GLY A 490 -3.45 11.75 1.12
C GLY A 490 -2.75 10.40 1.34
N THR A 491 -2.23 9.82 0.28
CA THR A 491 -1.42 8.59 0.31
C THR A 491 0.06 8.91 0.07
N HIS A 492 0.91 7.88 -0.09
CA HIS A 492 2.31 8.06 -0.44
C HIS A 492 2.51 8.61 -1.87
N ASP A 493 1.53 8.47 -2.76
CA ASP A 493 1.55 9.00 -4.14
C ASP A 493 1.10 10.46 -4.23
N ASN A 494 0.44 10.95 -3.18
CA ASN A 494 -0.05 12.31 -3.13
C ASN A 494 1.06 13.30 -2.75
N GLN A 495 0.85 14.57 -3.09
CA GLN A 495 1.55 15.65 -2.40
C GLN A 495 1.23 15.58 -0.91
N THR A 496 2.10 16.15 -0.08
CA THR A 496 1.73 16.45 1.32
C THR A 496 0.52 17.38 1.33
N ALA A 497 -0.31 17.38 2.39
CA ALA A 497 -1.46 18.28 2.44
C ALA A 497 -1.03 19.76 2.33
N VAL A 498 0.10 20.13 2.94
CA VAL A 498 0.67 21.48 2.86
C VAL A 498 1.15 21.79 1.44
N GLY A 499 1.88 20.88 0.79
CA GLY A 499 2.34 21.03 -0.58
C GLY A 499 1.18 21.14 -1.57
N TRP A 500 0.19 20.25 -1.44
CA TRP A 500 -1.05 20.27 -2.20
C TRP A 500 -1.79 21.59 -2.02
N TRP A 501 -2.00 22.06 -0.80
CA TRP A 501 -2.66 23.34 -0.57
C TRP A 501 -1.91 24.53 -1.17
N LYS A 502 -0.58 24.54 -1.08
CA LYS A 502 0.22 25.64 -1.64
C LYS A 502 0.19 25.64 -3.16
N HIS A 503 0.33 24.47 -3.80
CA HIS A 503 0.68 24.38 -5.22
C HIS A 503 -0.29 23.56 -6.08
N GLY A 504 -1.01 22.61 -5.51
CA GLY A 504 -1.93 21.72 -6.23
C GLY A 504 -3.39 22.20 -6.25
N ALA A 505 -3.91 22.65 -5.10
CA ALA A 505 -5.31 23.02 -4.92
C ALA A 505 -5.69 24.29 -5.69
N GLN A 506 -6.78 24.23 -6.45
CA GLN A 506 -7.33 25.35 -7.20
C GLN A 506 -8.04 26.36 -6.26
N PRO A 507 -8.13 27.65 -6.64
CA PRO A 507 -8.77 28.67 -5.80
C PRO A 507 -10.20 28.33 -5.35
N GLU A 508 -10.99 27.71 -6.22
CA GLU A 508 -12.35 27.24 -5.95
C GLU A 508 -12.39 26.09 -4.94
N GLU A 509 -11.43 25.15 -5.01
CA GLU A 509 -11.29 24.05 -4.05
C GLU A 509 -10.95 24.60 -2.67
N LYS A 510 -10.02 25.57 -2.61
CA LYS A 510 -9.67 26.27 -1.35
C LYS A 510 -10.87 26.98 -0.74
N ALA A 511 -11.67 27.67 -1.56
CA ALA A 511 -12.87 28.35 -1.10
C ALA A 511 -13.92 27.34 -0.60
N LEU A 512 -14.09 26.21 -1.30
CA LEU A 512 -14.97 25.13 -0.89
C LEU A 512 -14.53 24.52 0.44
N ILE A 513 -13.25 24.20 0.61
CA ILE A 513 -12.69 23.65 1.86
C ILE A 513 -13.02 24.56 3.04
N ARG A 514 -12.72 25.87 2.93
CA ARG A 514 -12.99 26.82 4.02
C ARG A 514 -14.48 26.87 4.37
N ARG A 515 -15.36 26.89 3.36
CA ARG A 515 -16.82 26.89 3.58
C ARG A 515 -17.33 25.57 4.16
N TYR A 516 -16.80 24.45 3.71
CA TYR A 516 -17.26 23.11 4.06
C TYR A 516 -16.78 22.68 5.46
N THR A 517 -15.54 23.01 5.80
CA THR A 517 -14.88 22.59 7.05
C THR A 517 -14.92 23.64 8.14
N GLY A 518 -15.11 24.92 7.78
CA GLY A 518 -14.98 26.06 8.69
C GLY A 518 -13.53 26.46 8.99
N MET A 519 -12.54 25.97 8.23
CA MET A 519 -11.11 26.30 8.42
C MET A 519 -10.82 27.80 8.21
N THR A 520 -10.09 28.42 9.14
CA THR A 520 -9.76 29.86 9.12
C THR A 520 -8.27 30.18 9.23
N ASP A 521 -7.45 29.23 9.68
CA ASP A 521 -6.01 29.39 9.98
C ASP A 521 -5.09 28.91 8.84
N ASP A 522 -5.68 28.35 7.78
CA ASP A 522 -4.99 27.70 6.65
C ASP A 522 -4.08 26.51 7.04
N ASP A 523 -4.26 25.92 8.23
CA ASP A 523 -3.63 24.63 8.61
C ASP A 523 -4.41 23.48 7.96
N VAL A 524 -4.23 23.35 6.65
CA VAL A 524 -4.89 22.33 5.82
C VAL A 524 -4.54 20.91 6.27
N ALA A 525 -3.34 20.67 6.81
CA ALA A 525 -2.92 19.37 7.27
C ALA A 525 -3.78 18.93 8.46
N TYR A 526 -3.88 19.78 9.50
CA TYR A 526 -4.74 19.46 10.65
C TYR A 526 -6.23 19.60 10.37
N CYS A 527 -6.61 20.40 9.37
CA CYS A 527 -7.95 20.34 8.81
C CYS A 527 -8.24 18.92 8.30
N PHE A 528 -7.43 18.40 7.38
CA PHE A 528 -7.67 17.07 6.81
C PHE A 528 -7.53 15.93 7.82
N ILE A 529 -6.62 16.03 8.80
CA ILE A 529 -6.55 15.08 9.91
C ILE A 529 -7.86 15.07 10.69
N ARG A 530 -8.36 16.23 11.09
CA ARG A 530 -9.63 16.35 11.82
C ARG A 530 -10.82 15.83 11.00
N GLU A 531 -10.86 16.16 9.72
CA GLU A 531 -11.91 15.69 8.80
C GLU A 531 -11.89 14.17 8.62
N SER A 532 -10.70 13.57 8.51
CA SER A 532 -10.52 12.11 8.44
C SER A 532 -11.00 11.46 9.73
N LEU A 533 -10.56 11.95 10.87
CA LEU A 533 -10.91 11.40 12.18
C LEU A 533 -12.40 11.58 12.50
N ARG A 534 -13.05 12.70 12.12
CA ARG A 534 -14.48 12.90 12.39
C ARG A 534 -15.43 12.14 11.46
N SER A 535 -14.95 11.65 10.31
CA SER A 535 -15.76 10.96 9.30
C SER A 535 -16.44 9.68 9.83
N CYS A 536 -17.41 9.14 9.10
CA CYS A 536 -18.06 7.86 9.42
C CYS A 536 -17.18 6.62 9.12
N ALA A 537 -16.07 6.77 8.39
CA ALA A 537 -15.17 5.66 8.06
C ALA A 537 -14.69 4.93 9.32
N HIS A 538 -14.72 3.59 9.30
CA HIS A 538 -14.21 2.74 10.37
C HIS A 538 -12.73 3.01 10.62
N THR A 539 -11.94 3.23 9.57
CA THR A 539 -10.50 3.47 9.70
C THR A 539 -10.11 4.82 9.12
N ALA A 540 -9.32 5.60 9.88
CA ALA A 540 -8.67 6.81 9.38
C ALA A 540 -7.15 6.64 9.45
N VAL A 541 -6.43 6.85 8.35
CA VAL A 541 -4.98 6.70 8.32
C VAL A 541 -4.34 8.00 7.83
N ILE A 542 -3.36 8.48 8.58
CA ILE A 542 -2.73 9.79 8.36
C ILE A 542 -1.29 9.58 7.89
N THR A 543 -0.81 10.36 6.92
CA THR A 543 0.62 10.31 6.59
C THR A 543 1.46 10.95 7.69
N MET A 544 2.65 10.43 7.95
CA MET A 544 3.54 11.05 8.94
C MET A 544 3.93 12.49 8.55
N GLN A 545 4.06 12.76 7.25
CA GLN A 545 4.33 14.09 6.71
C GLN A 545 3.25 15.10 7.09
N ASP A 546 1.97 14.71 7.03
CA ASP A 546 0.85 15.59 7.40
C ASP A 546 0.81 15.86 8.91
N ILE A 547 1.13 14.86 9.74
CA ILE A 547 1.26 15.04 11.21
C ILE A 547 2.31 16.11 11.52
N MET A 548 3.42 16.09 10.77
CA MET A 548 4.53 17.02 10.89
C MET A 548 4.34 18.34 10.12
N ARG A 549 3.21 18.51 9.40
CA ARG A 549 2.91 19.69 8.55
C ARG A 549 4.00 20.01 7.52
N LEU A 550 4.64 19.00 6.95
CA LEU A 550 5.71 19.18 5.97
C LEU A 550 5.14 19.51 4.59
N ASP A 551 5.92 20.23 3.78
CA ASP A 551 5.62 20.46 2.37
C ASP A 551 6.20 19.35 1.47
N ASP A 552 6.14 19.53 0.14
CA ASP A 552 6.53 18.49 -0.82
C ASP A 552 8.03 18.18 -0.87
N THR A 553 8.87 18.86 -0.10
CA THR A 553 10.21 18.33 0.21
C THR A 553 10.14 16.97 0.91
N ALA A 554 9.02 16.65 1.55
CA ALA A 554 8.74 15.38 2.21
C ALA A 554 7.87 14.40 1.41
N ARG A 555 7.51 14.74 0.16
CA ARG A 555 6.66 13.87 -0.68
C ARG A 555 7.36 12.53 -0.90
N MET A 556 6.62 11.43 -0.65
CA MET A 556 7.20 10.08 -0.76
C MET A 556 7.36 9.65 -2.21
N ASN A 557 6.32 9.81 -3.04
CA ASN A 557 6.38 9.46 -4.45
C ASN A 557 5.65 10.49 -5.33
N THR A 558 6.18 10.71 -6.53
CA THR A 558 5.49 11.42 -7.61
C THR A 558 5.23 10.44 -8.75
N PRO A 559 3.98 9.93 -8.89
CA PRO A 559 3.62 9.04 -9.99
C PRO A 559 4.02 9.60 -11.36
N GLY A 560 4.53 8.74 -12.24
CA GLY A 560 5.03 9.11 -13.57
C GLY A 560 6.45 9.70 -13.60
N ARG A 561 7.11 9.89 -12.44
CA ARG A 561 8.52 10.28 -12.37
C ARG A 561 9.37 9.11 -11.87
N ALA A 562 10.44 8.78 -12.60
CA ALA A 562 11.30 7.64 -12.25
C ALA A 562 12.23 7.93 -11.06
N GLU A 563 12.89 9.10 -11.05
CA GLU A 563 13.93 9.43 -10.06
C GLU A 563 13.45 10.38 -8.96
N GLY A 564 14.03 10.26 -7.76
CA GLY A 564 13.84 11.19 -6.64
C GLY A 564 12.68 10.83 -5.71
N ASN A 565 12.23 9.58 -5.71
CA ASN A 565 11.14 9.07 -4.88
C ASN A 565 11.67 8.17 -3.74
N TRP A 566 10.76 7.78 -2.84
CA TRP A 566 10.91 6.77 -1.78
C TRP A 566 11.91 7.09 -0.67
N SER A 567 12.69 8.16 -0.83
CA SER A 567 13.83 8.46 0.02
C SER A 567 13.49 9.24 1.28
N TRP A 568 12.30 9.84 1.40
CA TRP A 568 12.00 10.72 2.54
C TRP A 568 12.16 10.02 3.90
N ARG A 569 12.73 10.73 4.88
CA ARG A 569 12.94 10.30 6.26
C ARG A 569 12.46 11.35 7.25
N VAL A 570 11.98 10.87 8.40
CA VAL A 570 11.35 11.68 9.44
C VAL A 570 12.34 12.59 10.19
N GLY A 571 13.63 12.24 10.20
CA GLY A 571 14.69 12.99 10.89
C GLY A 571 15.51 12.14 11.86
N GLY A 572 16.09 12.78 12.88
CA GLY A 572 16.94 12.13 13.89
C GLY A 572 16.15 11.43 14.99
N SER A 573 16.81 10.58 15.79
CA SER A 573 16.18 9.76 16.84
C SER A 573 15.45 10.56 17.94
N ASP A 574 15.70 11.86 18.08
CA ASP A 574 14.99 12.70 19.05
C ASP A 574 13.64 13.22 18.55
N ILE A 575 13.26 12.91 17.30
CA ILE A 575 11.99 13.31 16.67
C ILE A 575 10.76 12.93 17.50
N TRP A 576 10.75 11.74 18.10
CA TRP A 576 9.59 11.26 18.87
C TRP A 576 9.31 12.12 20.11
N ARG A 577 10.35 12.75 20.66
CA ARG A 577 10.23 13.73 21.75
C ARG A 577 9.86 15.11 21.23
N GLN A 578 10.35 15.49 20.05
CA GLN A 578 10.03 16.78 19.43
C GLN A 578 8.55 16.86 19.04
N LEU A 579 7.94 15.74 18.64
CA LEU A 579 6.53 15.64 18.26
C LEU A 579 5.56 15.52 19.46
N HIS A 580 5.91 16.11 20.61
CA HIS A 580 5.09 16.03 21.83
C HIS A 580 3.74 16.73 21.65
N ASP A 581 3.74 17.91 21.01
CA ASP A 581 2.52 18.70 20.81
C ASP A 581 1.59 18.03 19.78
N GLU A 582 2.16 17.50 18.69
CA GLU A 582 1.45 16.68 17.71
C GLU A 582 0.84 15.43 18.36
N GLN A 583 1.61 14.72 19.19
CA GLN A 583 1.14 13.55 19.93
C GLN A 583 -0.06 13.92 20.83
N GLY A 584 0.01 15.04 21.56
CA GLY A 584 -1.07 15.55 22.41
C GLY A 584 -2.33 15.92 21.62
N ALA A 585 -2.17 16.62 20.49
CA ALA A 585 -3.27 17.00 19.62
C ALA A 585 -3.98 15.79 19.00
N LEU A 586 -3.20 14.81 18.51
CA LEU A 586 -3.74 13.56 17.96
C LEU A 586 -4.50 12.77 19.02
N LYS A 587 -3.93 12.62 20.21
CA LYS A 587 -4.58 11.92 21.33
C LYS A 587 -5.93 12.56 21.69
N GLY A 588 -5.99 13.90 21.71
CA GLY A 588 -7.23 14.64 21.93
C GLY A 588 -8.29 14.35 20.87
N MET A 589 -7.91 14.38 19.58
CA MET A 589 -8.83 14.09 18.48
C MET A 589 -9.28 12.63 18.42
N ILE A 590 -8.37 11.69 18.70
CA ILE A 590 -8.65 10.25 18.74
C ILE A 590 -9.71 9.95 19.81
N ALA A 591 -9.57 10.54 21.00
CA ALA A 591 -10.57 10.42 22.06
C ALA A 591 -11.89 11.12 21.68
N MET A 592 -11.82 12.34 21.15
CA MET A 592 -13.00 13.14 20.78
C MET A 592 -13.89 12.45 19.73
N TYR A 593 -13.28 11.77 18.76
CA TYR A 593 -14.00 11.13 17.65
C TYR A 593 -14.18 9.61 17.80
N ASP A 594 -14.05 9.11 19.04
CA ASP A 594 -14.25 7.71 19.42
C ASP A 594 -13.43 6.75 18.55
N ARG A 595 -12.12 6.99 18.46
CA ARG A 595 -11.16 6.15 17.72
C ARG A 595 -10.08 5.52 18.60
N ALA A 596 -10.18 5.71 19.91
CA ALA A 596 -9.27 5.12 20.87
C ALA A 596 -9.57 3.61 21.02
N PRO A 597 -8.60 2.79 21.44
CA PRO A 597 -8.86 1.37 21.69
C PRO A 597 -9.91 1.19 22.79
N PRO A 598 -10.67 0.07 22.79
CA PRO A 598 -11.60 -0.27 23.87
C PRO A 598 -10.88 -0.24 25.23
N GLY A 599 -11.44 0.51 26.19
CA GLY A 599 -10.81 0.75 27.51
C GLY A 599 -9.94 2.00 27.59
N GLY A 600 -9.83 2.79 26.50
CA GLY A 600 -9.11 4.04 26.45
C GLY A 600 -7.61 3.89 26.23
N VAL A 601 -6.91 5.02 26.10
CA VAL A 601 -5.44 5.03 25.94
C VAL A 601 -4.79 4.61 27.26
N ARG A 602 -3.97 3.56 27.25
CA ARG A 602 -3.18 3.18 28.44
C ARG A 602 -2.35 4.39 28.87
N GLY A 603 -2.46 4.77 30.14
CA GLY A 603 -1.56 5.78 30.72
C GLY A 603 -0.10 5.32 30.57
N PRO A 604 0.87 6.25 30.52
CA PRO A 604 2.28 5.88 30.48
C PRO A 604 2.57 4.91 31.64
N PRO A 605 3.38 3.86 31.43
CA PRO A 605 3.76 2.96 32.51
C PRO A 605 4.35 3.78 33.65
N ALA A 606 3.80 3.62 34.85
CA ALA A 606 4.32 4.28 36.04
C ALA A 606 5.81 3.99 36.13
N THR A 607 6.64 5.04 36.15
CA THR A 607 8.10 4.94 36.25
C THR A 607 8.51 4.45 37.63
N GLY A 608 8.29 3.16 37.89
CA GLY A 608 8.78 2.44 39.05
C GLY A 608 10.15 1.83 38.73
N ARG A 609 11.22 2.55 39.08
CA ARG A 609 12.55 1.93 39.23
C ARG A 609 12.53 0.96 40.43
N SER A 610 12.60 -0.34 40.17
CA SER A 610 13.25 -1.39 40.98
C SER A 610 12.91 -2.75 40.37
N GLY A 611 13.80 -3.70 40.08
CA GLY A 611 15.21 -3.84 40.35
C GLY A 611 15.79 -4.96 39.47
N SER A 612 17.08 -5.22 39.66
CA SER A 612 17.95 -6.15 38.95
C SER A 612 17.35 -7.53 38.60
N ALA A 613 17.55 -7.95 37.35
CA ALA A 613 17.65 -9.36 37.00
C ALA A 613 19.01 -9.60 36.32
N SER A 614 19.90 -10.23 37.07
CA SER A 614 21.14 -10.85 36.62
C SER A 614 20.82 -12.02 35.68
N PHE A 615 21.40 -12.03 34.48
CA PHE A 615 21.49 -13.24 33.67
C PHE A 615 22.77 -14.00 34.04
N SER A 616 22.57 -15.26 34.41
CA SER A 616 23.61 -16.29 34.53
C SER A 616 23.76 -16.97 33.18
#